data_AF-A0A523ST92-F1
#
_entry.id   AF-A0A523ST92-F1
#
_cell.length_a   1.000
_cell.length_b   1.000
_cell.length_c   1.000
_cell.angle_alpha   90.00
_cell.angle_beta   90.00
_cell.angle_gamma   90.00
#
_symmetry.space_group_name_H-M   'P 1'
#
loop_
_entity.id
_entity.type
_entity.pdbx_description
1 polymer ?
#
loop_
_entity_poly.entity_id
_entity_poly.type
_entity_poly.pdbx_seq_one_letter_code
_entity_poly.pdbx_strand_id
1 'polypeptide(L)'
;MPKWKYLANIFLTAFENAVFYMYLTEYHSGFRAYSRKYLETVKYKLNSDDFVFDSEIIAQGVVHNMRIKEIPIQTRYFKEASQIGFWRSVVYGLSILKMLVKFKLHKKGIKKFRMFR
;
A
#
# COMPACT_ATOMS: atom_id res chain seq x y z
N MET A 1 -12.80 -14.97 1.70
CA MET A 1 -12.76 -13.67 2.40
C MET A 1 -14.19 -13.15 2.61
N PRO A 2 -14.53 -12.49 3.74
CA PRO A 2 -15.83 -11.84 3.93
C PRO A 2 -16.13 -10.77 2.85
N LYS A 3 -17.39 -10.69 2.38
CA LYS A 3 -17.80 -9.77 1.29
C LYS A 3 -17.48 -8.30 1.57
N TRP A 4 -17.62 -7.85 2.81
CA TRP A 4 -17.34 -6.45 3.17
C TRP A 4 -15.86 -6.10 3.03
N LYS A 5 -14.94 -7.02 3.36
CA LYS A 5 -13.49 -6.81 3.14
C LYS A 5 -13.16 -6.77 1.66
N TYR A 6 -13.79 -7.64 0.87
CA TYR A 6 -13.61 -7.66 -0.57
C TYR A 6 -13.98 -6.32 -1.21
N LEU A 7 -15.15 -5.77 -0.86
CA LEU A 7 -15.57 -4.46 -1.36
C LEU A 7 -14.66 -3.33 -0.85
N ALA A 8 -14.23 -3.39 0.41
CA ALA A 8 -13.29 -2.41 0.96
C ALA A 8 -11.93 -2.44 0.24
N ASN A 9 -11.38 -3.61 -0.06
CA ASN A 9 -10.13 -3.75 -0.82
C ASN A 9 -10.26 -3.18 -2.24
N ILE A 10 -11.37 -3.45 -2.93
CA ILE A 10 -11.62 -2.87 -4.26
C ILE A 10 -11.66 -1.34 -4.18
N PHE A 11 -12.40 -0.80 -3.21
CA PHE A 11 -12.50 0.65 -3.03
C PHE A 11 -11.13 1.29 -2.73
N LEU A 12 -10.38 0.72 -1.79
CA LEU A 12 -9.06 1.22 -1.40
C LEU A 12 -8.07 1.12 -2.57
N THR A 13 -8.05 0.00 -3.29
CA THR A 13 -7.24 -0.18 -4.50
C THR A 13 -7.56 0.88 -5.56
N ALA A 14 -8.84 1.15 -5.83
CA ALA A 14 -9.25 2.18 -6.78
C ALA A 14 -8.79 3.57 -6.35
N PHE A 15 -8.89 3.87 -5.05
CA PHE A 15 -8.47 5.16 -4.49
C PHE A 15 -6.95 5.33 -4.49
N GLU A 16 -6.20 4.28 -4.16
CA GLU A 16 -4.73 4.26 -4.26
C GLU A 16 -4.27 4.48 -5.70
N ASN A 17 -4.85 3.78 -6.68
CA ASN A 17 -4.59 3.99 -8.10
C ASN A 17 -4.80 5.45 -8.52
N ALA A 18 -5.93 6.05 -8.12
CA ALA A 18 -6.26 7.44 -8.43
C ALA A 18 -5.27 8.44 -7.80
N VAL A 19 -4.80 8.18 -6.57
CA VAL A 19 -3.86 9.07 -5.87
C VAL A 19 -2.44 8.93 -6.42
N PHE A 20 -2.00 7.70 -6.72
CA PHE A 20 -0.66 7.39 -7.23
C PHE A 20 -0.51 7.61 -8.73
N TYR A 21 -1.61 7.77 -9.47
CA TYR A 21 -1.62 7.80 -10.93
C TYR A 21 -1.03 6.51 -11.53
N MET A 22 -1.45 5.37 -10.97
CA MET A 22 -1.02 4.04 -11.36
C MET A 22 -2.23 3.13 -11.59
N TYR A 23 -1.96 1.94 -12.12
CA TYR A 23 -2.94 0.87 -12.26
C TYR A 23 -2.35 -0.46 -11.78
N LEU A 24 -2.66 -0.84 -10.54
CA LEU A 24 -2.46 -2.18 -9.97
C LEU A 24 -3.83 -2.80 -9.67
N THR A 25 -3.94 -4.12 -9.77
CA THR A 25 -5.21 -4.82 -9.48
C THR A 25 -5.41 -5.04 -7.98
N GLU A 26 -4.34 -5.06 -7.19
CA GLU A 26 -4.40 -5.23 -5.73
C GLU A 26 -3.19 -4.55 -5.05
N TYR A 27 -3.45 -3.70 -4.06
CA TYR A 27 -2.39 -3.08 -3.24
C TYR A 27 -2.10 -3.84 -1.95
N HIS A 28 -3.02 -4.70 -1.49
CA HIS A 28 -3.00 -5.28 -0.15
C HIS A 28 -2.32 -6.67 -0.09
N SER A 29 -1.58 -7.04 -1.15
CA SER A 29 -0.76 -8.25 -1.16
C SER A 29 0.60 -8.00 -0.52
N GLY A 30 0.97 -8.86 0.43
CA GLY A 30 2.32 -8.92 0.99
C GLY A 30 3.33 -9.67 0.12
N PHE A 31 2.89 -10.35 -0.95
CA PHE A 31 3.78 -11.13 -1.81
C PHE A 31 4.47 -10.23 -2.85
N ARG A 32 5.73 -9.86 -2.57
CA ARG A 32 6.48 -8.85 -3.34
C ARG A 32 7.95 -9.21 -3.46
N ALA A 33 8.56 -8.80 -4.57
CA ALA A 33 10.00 -8.87 -4.77
C ALA A 33 10.56 -7.46 -5.00
N TYR A 34 11.71 -7.17 -4.40
CA TYR A 34 12.36 -5.86 -4.49
C TYR A 34 13.77 -5.99 -5.06
N SER A 35 14.16 -5.05 -5.90
CA SER A 35 15.57 -4.90 -6.27
C SER A 35 16.34 -4.26 -5.13
N ARG A 36 17.65 -4.52 -5.07
CA ARG A 36 18.56 -3.83 -4.15
C ARG A 36 18.42 -2.30 -4.25
N LYS A 37 18.42 -1.76 -5.48
CA LYS A 37 18.23 -0.33 -5.75
C LYS A 37 16.94 0.20 -5.11
N TYR A 38 15.85 -0.56 -5.15
CA TYR A 38 14.60 -0.18 -4.50
C TYR A 38 14.77 0.01 -3.00
N LEU A 39 15.30 -1.01 -2.32
CA LEU A 39 15.46 -1.02 -0.86
C LEU A 39 16.48 0.02 -0.37
N GLU A 40 17.50 0.35 -1.18
CA GLU A 40 18.48 1.39 -0.86
C GLU A 40 17.94 2.81 -1.13
N THR A 41 16.93 2.96 -2.00
CA THR A 41 16.33 4.26 -2.34
C THR A 41 15.23 4.65 -1.36
N VAL A 42 14.35 3.71 -1.00
CA VAL A 42 13.21 3.98 -0.12
C VAL A 42 13.60 3.90 1.35
N LYS A 43 12.96 4.70 2.21
CA LYS A 43 13.16 4.70 3.66
C LYS A 43 12.21 3.74 4.35
N TYR A 44 12.17 2.48 3.90
CA TYR A 44 11.23 1.47 4.42
C TYR A 44 11.36 1.22 5.93
N LYS A 45 12.53 1.50 6.54
CA LYS A 45 12.73 1.46 8.00
C LYS A 45 11.91 2.50 8.77
N LEU A 46 11.33 3.49 8.09
CA LEU A 46 10.42 4.49 8.67
C LEU A 46 8.95 4.12 8.48
N ASN A 47 8.65 2.99 7.84
CA ASN A 47 7.30 2.50 7.68
C ASN A 47 6.77 1.94 8.99
N SER A 48 5.46 1.76 9.04
CA SER A 48 4.80 1.03 10.11
C SER A 48 5.23 -0.45 10.13
N ASP A 49 5.33 -1.02 11.32
CA ASP A 49 5.46 -2.47 11.52
C ASP A 49 4.09 -3.21 11.42
N ASP A 50 3.02 -2.50 11.06
CA ASP A 50 1.67 -3.04 10.86
C ASP A 50 1.29 -3.06 9.36
N PHE A 51 0.10 -3.58 9.04
CA PHE A 51 -0.33 -3.87 7.67
C PHE A 51 -0.23 -2.71 6.66
N VAL A 52 -0.24 -1.44 7.10
CA VAL A 52 -0.14 -0.27 6.21
C VAL A 52 1.23 -0.15 5.50
N PHE A 53 2.24 -0.91 5.96
CA PHE A 53 3.55 -1.00 5.33
C PHE A 53 3.46 -1.19 3.81
N ASP A 54 2.56 -2.05 3.34
CA ASP A 54 2.40 -2.43 1.93
C ASP A 54 2.08 -1.24 1.03
N SER A 55 1.25 -0.31 1.51
CA SER A 55 0.91 0.92 0.79
C SER A 55 1.99 1.99 0.97
N GLU A 56 2.63 2.07 2.14
CA GLU A 56 3.72 3.03 2.40
C GLU A 56 4.94 2.78 1.51
N ILE A 57 5.32 1.51 1.33
CA ILE A 57 6.47 1.15 0.50
C ILE A 57 6.20 1.42 -0.98
N ILE A 58 4.96 1.24 -1.47
CA ILE A 58 4.57 1.64 -2.82
C ILE A 58 4.65 3.16 -2.95
N ALA A 59 4.04 3.90 -2.02
CA ALA A 59 4.01 5.36 -2.05
C ALA A 59 5.42 5.95 -2.17
N GLN A 60 6.39 5.40 -1.43
CA GLN A 60 7.80 5.79 -1.55
C GLN A 60 8.38 5.47 -2.91
N GLY A 61 8.13 4.26 -3.43
CA GLY A 61 8.51 3.90 -4.80
C GLY A 61 8.00 4.91 -5.83
N VAL A 62 6.73 5.31 -5.73
CA VAL A 62 6.11 6.32 -6.61
C VAL A 62 6.77 7.68 -6.46
N VAL A 63 7.08 8.13 -5.24
CA VAL A 63 7.78 9.40 -5.02
C VAL A 63 9.15 9.41 -5.69
N HIS A 64 9.88 8.29 -5.62
CA HIS A 64 11.22 8.13 -6.21
C HIS A 64 11.20 7.64 -7.68
N ASN A 65 10.05 7.66 -8.35
CA ASN A 65 9.88 7.22 -9.74
C ASN A 65 10.40 5.80 -10.01
N MET A 66 10.22 4.90 -9.03
CA MET A 66 10.60 3.50 -9.16
C MET A 66 9.60 2.75 -10.03
N ARG A 67 10.09 1.82 -10.84
CA ARG A 67 9.24 0.96 -11.68
C ARG A 67 8.59 -0.12 -10.83
N ILE A 68 7.26 -0.19 -10.88
CA ILE A 68 6.45 -1.22 -10.23
C ILE A 68 5.72 -1.99 -11.32
N LYS A 69 5.72 -3.33 -11.21
CA LYS A 69 4.97 -4.22 -12.09
C LYS A 69 4.24 -5.25 -11.25
N GLU A 70 3.04 -5.59 -11.69
CA GLU A 70 2.27 -6.69 -11.15
C GLU A 70 2.51 -7.96 -11.98
N ILE A 71 2.54 -9.10 -11.31
CA ILE A 71 2.61 -10.43 -11.94
C ILE A 71 1.35 -11.18 -11.49
N PRO A 72 0.56 -11.74 -12.42
CA PRO A 72 -0.66 -12.46 -12.06
C PRO A 72 -0.31 -13.71 -11.27
N ILE A 73 -1.02 -13.93 -10.17
CA ILE A 73 -0.93 -15.13 -9.34
C ILE A 73 -2.31 -15.73 -9.12
N GLN A 74 -2.38 -17.03 -8.85
CA GLN A 74 -3.61 -17.68 -8.42
C GLN A 74 -3.78 -17.55 -6.90
N THR A 75 -4.76 -16.75 -6.47
CA THR A 75 -5.07 -16.60 -5.04
C THR A 75 -5.88 -17.82 -4.55
N ARG A 76 -5.37 -18.51 -3.53
CA ARG A 76 -6.09 -19.62 -2.87
C ARG A 76 -6.56 -19.18 -1.49
N TYR A 77 -7.88 -19.10 -1.31
CA TYR A 77 -8.47 -18.90 0.02
C TYR A 77 -8.73 -20.24 0.67
N PHE A 78 -8.05 -20.51 1.79
CA PHE A 78 -8.26 -21.69 2.64
C PHE A 78 -8.78 -21.25 4.01
N LYS A 79 -9.48 -22.15 4.72
CA LYS A 79 -10.20 -21.79 5.97
C LYS A 79 -9.23 -21.38 7.09
N GLU A 80 -8.03 -21.91 7.05
CA GLU A 80 -6.95 -21.71 8.03
C GLU A 80 -6.12 -20.46 7.73
N ALA A 81 -6.41 -19.74 6.63
CA ALA A 81 -5.71 -18.51 6.31
C ALA A 81 -6.01 -17.45 7.37
N SER A 82 -4.96 -16.84 7.93
CA SER A 82 -5.10 -15.78 8.92
C SER A 82 -5.96 -14.63 8.37
N GLN A 83 -6.98 -14.25 9.13
CA GLN A 83 -7.86 -13.15 8.78
C GLN A 83 -7.75 -12.03 9.82
N ILE A 84 -7.53 -10.82 9.34
CA ILE A 84 -7.53 -9.62 10.18
C ILE A 84 -8.92 -9.42 10.80
N GLY A 85 -9.04 -9.14 12.09
CA GLY A 85 -10.33 -8.84 12.73
C GLY A 85 -11.00 -7.57 12.17
N PHE A 86 -12.28 -7.35 12.46
CA PHE A 86 -13.03 -6.18 11.97
C PHE A 86 -12.36 -4.85 12.34
N TRP A 87 -12.11 -4.62 13.64
CA TRP A 87 -11.50 -3.38 14.12
C TRP A 87 -10.11 -3.13 13.54
N ARG A 88 -9.26 -4.17 13.45
CA ARG A 88 -7.95 -4.05 12.79
C ARG A 88 -8.08 -3.72 11.30
N SER A 89 -9.12 -4.24 10.61
CA SER A 89 -9.39 -3.90 9.21
C SER A 89 -9.79 -2.43 9.04
N VAL A 90 -10.56 -1.87 9.99
CA VAL A 90 -10.94 -0.44 10.00
C VAL A 90 -9.71 0.43 10.23
N VAL A 91 -8.89 0.11 11.23
CA VAL A 91 -7.63 0.83 11.51
C VAL A 91 -6.70 0.78 10.30
N TYR A 92 -6.60 -0.37 9.63
CA TYR A 92 -5.83 -0.53 8.41
C TYR A 92 -6.32 0.41 7.30
N GLY A 93 -7.61 0.37 6.97
CA GLY A 93 -8.19 1.22 5.93
C GLY A 93 -8.00 2.72 6.21
N LEU A 94 -8.25 3.17 7.43
CA LEU A 94 -8.02 4.57 7.83
C LEU A 94 -6.54 4.97 7.75
N SER A 95 -5.63 4.03 8.06
CA SER A 95 -4.18 4.26 7.98
C SER A 95 -3.72 4.44 6.53
N ILE A 96 -4.28 3.68 5.58
CA ILE A 96 -4.05 3.89 4.13
C ILE A 96 -4.53 5.28 3.72
N LEU A 97 -5.77 5.65 4.05
CA LEU A 97 -6.31 6.97 3.70
C LEU A 97 -5.44 8.11 4.24
N LYS A 98 -5.00 8.02 5.50
CA LYS A 98 -4.06 8.97 6.11
C LYS A 98 -2.73 9.02 5.35
N MET A 99 -2.18 7.88 4.96
CA MET A 99 -0.94 7.80 4.18
C MET A 99 -1.11 8.46 2.80
N LEU A 100 -2.22 8.22 2.11
CA LEU A 100 -2.51 8.84 0.82
C LEU A 100 -2.60 10.37 0.91
N VAL A 101 -3.21 10.90 1.97
CA VAL A 101 -3.20 12.35 2.24
C VAL A 101 -1.77 12.86 2.42
N LYS A 102 -0.94 12.19 3.24
CA LYS A 102 0.48 12.57 3.41
C LYS A 102 1.23 12.54 2.08
N PHE A 103 1.04 11.50 1.27
CA PHE A 103 1.64 11.37 -0.05
C PHE A 103 1.24 12.54 -0.96
N LYS A 104 -0.06 12.87 -1.04
CA LYS A 104 -0.54 13.95 -1.90
C LYS A 104 0.01 15.31 -1.48
N LEU A 105 0.02 15.60 -0.18
CA LEU A 105 0.62 16.81 0.38
C LEU A 105 2.14 16.88 0.10
N HIS A 106 2.83 15.75 0.15
CA HIS A 106 4.25 15.66 -0.20
C HIS A 106 4.53 15.95 -1.67
N LYS A 107 3.79 15.28 -2.55
CA LYS A 107 3.95 15.38 -4.00
C LYS A 107 3.59 16.78 -4.51
N LYS A 108 2.60 17.43 -3.91
CA LYS A 108 2.24 18.84 -4.16
C LYS A 108 3.23 19.86 -3.58
N GLY A 109 4.20 19.43 -2.77
CA GLY A 109 5.16 20.34 -2.13
C GLY A 109 4.64 21.10 -0.91
N ILE A 110 3.37 20.91 -0.52
CA ILE A 110 2.72 21.62 0.61
C ILE A 110 3.37 21.25 1.94
N LYS A 111 3.66 19.96 2.16
CA LYS A 111 4.33 19.49 3.38
C LYS A 111 5.29 18.37 3.06
N LYS A 112 6.56 18.54 3.44
CA LYS A 112 7.58 17.50 3.26
C LYS A 112 7.53 16.53 4.46
N PHE A 113 7.50 15.24 4.19
CA PHE A 113 7.48 14.18 5.20
C PHE A 113 8.77 13.37 5.08
N ARG A 114 9.39 13.02 6.19
CA ARG A 114 10.70 12.34 6.21
C ARG A 114 10.69 11.00 5.47
N MET A 115 9.58 10.27 5.51
CA MET A 115 9.43 8.98 4.83
C MET A 115 9.47 9.06 3.30
N PHE A 116 9.18 10.23 2.71
CA PHE A 116 9.13 10.44 1.26
C PHE A 116 10.32 11.27 0.74
N ARG A 117 11.26 11.62 1.62
CA ARG A 117 12.48 12.34 1.22
C ARG A 117 13.56 11.37 0.84
#